data_AF-A0A316W301-F1
#
_entry.id   AF-A0A316W301-F1
#
_cell.length_a   1.000
_cell.length_b   1.000
_cell.length_c   1.000
_cell.angle_alpha   90.00
_cell.angle_beta   90.00
_cell.angle_gamma   90.00
#
_symmetry.space_group_name_H-M   'P 1'
#
loop_
_entity.id
_entity.type
_entity.pdbx_description
1 polymer ?
#
loop_
_entity_poly.entity_id
_entity_poly.type
_entity_poly.pdbx_seq_one_letter_code
_entity_poly.pdbx_strand_id
1 'polypeptide(L)'
;MPVQSVYEAGPAVDPQAPTVRARRKHREQQIQEAYKLQRDAAIRGASTYGLVGLATIFTAHHYYPKFRSQTLALKSFLLSGFAIFGFVVGADTQLLTHESSQRIEENMIRTRARTELGRKGILASEAEIEKWRQETIDRLNREQGGAAAAAASHQASNSSHQNVNEDAR
;
A
#
# COMPACT_ATOMS: atom_id res chain seq x y z
N MET A 1 0.49 58.96 -16.87
CA MET A 1 1.40 58.16 -16.02
C MET A 1 1.16 56.69 -16.35
N PRO A 2 2.14 55.94 -16.89
CA PRO A 2 1.95 54.53 -17.25
C PRO A 2 1.92 53.63 -16.00
N VAL A 3 1.00 52.66 -15.99
CA VAL A 3 0.83 51.68 -14.92
C VAL A 3 1.97 50.66 -15.00
N GLN A 4 2.81 50.62 -13.97
CA GLN A 4 3.92 49.69 -13.86
C GLN A 4 3.37 48.32 -13.46
N SER A 5 3.51 47.33 -14.36
CA SER A 5 3.04 45.96 -14.17
C SER A 5 3.83 45.27 -13.06
N VAL A 6 3.16 45.04 -11.94
CA VAL A 6 3.65 44.21 -10.84
C VAL A 6 3.55 42.75 -11.27
N TYR A 7 4.54 42.25 -12.00
CA TYR A 7 4.81 40.83 -12.02
C TYR A 7 5.49 40.49 -10.69
N GLU A 8 4.68 40.13 -9.69
CA GLU A 8 5.17 39.42 -8.50
C GLU A 8 5.98 38.21 -8.98
N ALA A 9 7.24 38.17 -8.58
CA ALA A 9 8.06 36.98 -8.75
C ALA A 9 7.35 35.81 -8.07
N GLY A 10 6.80 34.90 -8.87
CA GLY A 10 6.25 33.64 -8.35
C GLY A 10 7.27 32.94 -7.46
N PRO A 11 6.82 32.16 -6.46
CA PRO A 11 7.70 31.58 -5.46
C PRO A 11 8.88 30.86 -6.12
N ALA A 12 10.09 31.14 -5.61
CA ALA A 12 11.31 30.50 -6.08
C ALA A 12 11.09 28.99 -6.18
N VAL A 13 11.20 28.44 -7.39
CA VAL A 13 11.07 27.01 -7.64
C VAL A 13 12.19 26.34 -6.84
N ASP A 14 11.81 25.63 -5.78
CA ASP A 14 12.73 24.83 -4.98
C ASP A 14 13.58 23.96 -5.94
N PRO A 15 14.92 24.09 -5.94
CA PRO A 15 15.79 23.37 -6.88
C PRO A 15 15.74 21.84 -6.69
N GLN A 16 15.14 21.34 -5.60
CA GLN A 16 14.88 19.92 -5.39
C GLN A 16 13.44 19.49 -5.74
N ALA A 17 12.57 20.40 -6.20
CA ALA A 17 11.21 20.05 -6.56
C ALA A 17 11.21 19.16 -7.81
N PRO A 18 10.59 17.96 -7.77
CA PRO A 18 10.52 17.09 -8.93
C PRO A 18 9.83 17.82 -10.07
N THR A 19 10.46 17.81 -11.25
CA THR A 19 9.95 18.47 -12.46
C THR A 19 8.52 18.01 -12.76
N VAL A 20 7.73 18.85 -13.43
CA VAL A 20 6.34 18.52 -13.81
C VAL A 20 6.24 17.17 -14.54
N ARG A 21 7.27 16.80 -15.32
CA ARG A 21 7.38 15.49 -16.00
C ARG A 21 7.61 14.34 -15.01
N ALA A 22 8.47 14.53 -14.01
CA ALA A 22 8.71 13.53 -12.96
C ALA A 22 7.45 13.28 -12.11
N ARG A 23 6.68 14.33 -11.78
CA ARG A 23 5.39 14.21 -11.06
C ARG A 23 4.35 13.43 -11.87
N ARG A 24 4.25 13.67 -13.18
CA ARG A 24 3.34 12.93 -14.06
C ARG A 24 3.69 11.44 -14.11
N LYS A 25 4.97 11.10 -14.31
CA LYS A 25 5.43 9.70 -14.31
C LYS A 25 5.14 9.00 -12.99
N HIS A 26 5.41 9.64 -11.85
CA HIS A 26 5.08 9.07 -10.54
C HIS A 26 3.58 8.82 -10.36
N ARG A 27 2.73 9.78 -10.79
CA ARG A 27 1.27 9.61 -10.74
C ARG A 27 0.80 8.47 -11.64
N GLU A 28 1.33 8.37 -12.86
CA GLU A 28 1.00 7.27 -13.79
C GLU A 28 1.40 5.91 -13.21
N GLN A 29 2.57 5.81 -12.56
CA GLN A 29 3.00 4.58 -11.88
C GLN A 29 2.05 4.21 -10.73
N GLN A 30 1.69 5.16 -9.87
CA GLN A 30 0.73 4.92 -8.78
C GLN A 30 -0.64 4.46 -9.28
N ILE A 31 -1.13 5.04 -10.39
CA ILE A 31 -2.39 4.63 -11.01
C ILE A 31 -2.29 3.20 -11.54
N GLN A 32 -1.18 2.86 -12.21
CA GLN A 32 -0.97 1.51 -12.74
C GLN A 32 -0.87 0.45 -11.63
N GLU A 33 -0.21 0.78 -10.52
CA GLU A 33 -0.10 -0.11 -9.37
C GLU A 33 -1.46 -0.34 -8.70
N ALA A 34 -2.21 0.73 -8.44
CA ALA A 34 -3.56 0.64 -7.90
C ALA A 34 -4.49 -0.16 -8.82
N TYR A 35 -4.40 0.06 -10.12
CA TYR A 35 -5.17 -0.67 -11.12
C TYR A 35 -4.84 -2.17 -11.12
N LYS A 36 -3.56 -2.55 -11.06
CA LYS A 36 -3.15 -3.96 -10.99
C LYS A 36 -3.72 -4.63 -9.75
N LEU A 37 -3.62 -3.97 -8.59
CA LEU A 37 -4.14 -4.51 -7.33
C LEU A 37 -5.67 -4.73 -7.38
N GLN A 38 -6.41 -3.74 -7.90
CA GLN A 38 -7.86 -3.83 -8.04
C GLN A 38 -8.26 -4.92 -9.03
N ARG A 39 -7.59 -4.99 -10.18
CA ARG A 39 -7.85 -5.99 -11.22
C ARG A 39 -7.61 -7.41 -10.70
N ASP A 40 -6.49 -7.64 -10.03
CA ASP A 40 -6.13 -8.98 -9.55
C ASP A 40 -7.13 -9.48 -8.50
N ALA A 41 -7.63 -8.59 -7.63
CA ALA A 41 -8.70 -8.93 -6.71
C ALA A 41 -10.06 -9.11 -7.38
N ALA A 42 -10.38 -8.33 -8.40
CA ALA A 42 -11.58 -8.51 -9.20
C ALA A 42 -11.57 -9.89 -9.89
N ILE A 43 -10.44 -10.29 -10.47
CA ILE A 43 -10.27 -11.62 -11.08
C ILE A 43 -10.45 -12.71 -10.02
N ARG A 44 -9.82 -12.57 -8.85
CA ARG A 44 -9.97 -13.53 -7.75
C ARG A 44 -11.43 -13.65 -7.29
N GLY A 45 -12.13 -12.52 -7.16
CA GLY A 45 -13.55 -12.48 -6.81
C GLY A 45 -14.41 -13.17 -7.87
N ALA A 46 -14.18 -12.86 -9.15
CA ALA A 46 -14.90 -13.46 -10.27
C ALA A 46 -14.70 -14.99 -10.32
N SER A 47 -13.47 -15.48 -10.11
CA SER A 47 -13.19 -16.91 -10.05
C SER A 47 -13.87 -17.57 -8.85
N THR A 48 -13.82 -16.95 -7.67
CA THR A 48 -14.40 -17.51 -6.44
C THR A 48 -15.91 -17.65 -6.56
N TYR A 49 -16.60 -16.57 -6.95
CA TYR A 49 -18.06 -16.61 -7.13
C TYR A 49 -18.47 -17.38 -8.37
N GLY A 50 -17.65 -17.42 -9.42
CA GLY A 50 -17.86 -18.28 -10.58
C GLY A 50 -17.88 -19.77 -10.20
N LEU A 51 -16.97 -20.20 -9.31
CA LEU A 51 -16.98 -21.57 -8.77
C LEU A 51 -18.23 -21.83 -7.92
N VAL A 52 -18.65 -20.86 -7.09
CA VAL A 52 -19.91 -20.96 -6.32
C VAL A 52 -21.12 -21.07 -7.26
N GLY A 53 -21.17 -20.27 -8.33
CA GLY A 53 -22.21 -20.32 -9.35
C GLY A 53 -22.24 -21.67 -10.08
N LEU A 54 -21.08 -22.18 -10.49
CA LEU A 54 -20.95 -23.52 -11.10
C LEU A 54 -21.44 -24.62 -10.16
N ALA A 55 -21.01 -24.61 -8.90
CA ALA A 55 -21.45 -25.58 -7.91
C ALA A 55 -22.97 -25.51 -7.69
N THR A 56 -23.53 -24.31 -7.66
CA THR A 56 -24.98 -24.08 -7.51
C THR A 56 -25.75 -24.62 -8.71
N ILE A 57 -25.32 -24.31 -9.93
CA ILE A 57 -25.94 -24.80 -11.17
C ILE A 57 -25.83 -26.33 -11.27
N PHE A 58 -24.66 -26.89 -10.94
CA PHE A 58 -24.43 -28.34 -10.94
C PHE A 58 -25.35 -29.05 -9.97
N THR A 59 -25.45 -28.54 -8.74
CA THR A 59 -26.35 -29.06 -7.71
C THR A 59 -27.80 -28.99 -8.19
N ALA A 60 -28.25 -27.82 -8.66
CA ALA A 60 -29.61 -27.64 -9.16
C ALA A 60 -29.94 -28.58 -10.34
N HIS A 61 -28.97 -28.85 -11.22
CA HIS A 61 -29.12 -29.76 -12.35
C HIS A 61 -29.30 -31.23 -11.92
N HIS A 62 -28.67 -31.62 -10.81
CA HIS A 62 -28.78 -32.98 -10.29
C HIS A 62 -30.07 -33.22 -9.51
N TYR A 63 -30.47 -32.28 -8.64
CA TYR A 63 -31.63 -32.47 -7.76
C TYR A 63 -32.97 -32.12 -8.41
N TYR A 64 -33.03 -31.15 -9.33
CA TYR A 64 -34.30 -30.66 -9.87
C TYR A 64 -34.50 -31.05 -11.34
N PRO A 65 -35.44 -31.97 -11.66
CA PRO A 65 -35.66 -32.41 -13.04
C PRO A 65 -36.17 -31.29 -13.95
N LYS A 66 -36.92 -30.31 -13.42
CA LYS A 66 -37.34 -29.11 -14.18
C LYS A 66 -36.17 -28.20 -14.57
N PHE A 67 -35.13 -28.09 -13.74
CA PHE A 67 -33.93 -27.29 -14.06
C PHE A 67 -33.00 -28.06 -15.01
N ARG A 68 -33.03 -29.40 -14.98
CA ARG A 68 -32.32 -30.24 -15.94
C ARG A 68 -32.77 -29.97 -17.38
N SER A 69 -34.08 -29.87 -17.61
CA SER A 69 -34.68 -29.61 -18.93
C SER A 69 -34.54 -28.16 -19.41
N GLN A 70 -33.98 -27.25 -18.63
CA GLN A 70 -33.73 -25.86 -19.06
C GLN A 70 -32.53 -25.76 -20.01
N THR A 71 -32.56 -24.72 -20.85
CA THR A 71 -31.54 -24.47 -21.89
C THR A 71 -30.14 -24.25 -21.30
N LEU A 72 -29.11 -24.62 -22.05
CA LEU A 72 -27.72 -24.35 -21.66
C LEU A 72 -27.43 -22.84 -21.61
N ALA A 73 -28.08 -22.06 -22.47
CA ALA A 73 -27.95 -20.60 -22.48
C ALA A 73 -28.41 -19.94 -21.17
N LEU A 74 -29.49 -20.44 -20.55
CA LEU A 74 -29.95 -19.92 -19.27
C LEU A 74 -28.92 -20.20 -18.15
N LYS A 75 -28.30 -21.39 -18.17
CA LYS A 75 -27.29 -21.77 -17.18
C LYS A 75 -26.01 -20.94 -17.33
N SER A 76 -25.55 -20.70 -18.56
CA SER A 76 -24.40 -19.82 -18.80
C SER A 76 -24.69 -18.37 -18.42
N PHE A 77 -25.91 -17.89 -18.64
CA PHE A 77 -26.34 -16.56 -18.19
C PHE A 77 -26.33 -16.43 -16.66
N LEU A 78 -26.82 -17.44 -15.94
CA LEU A 78 -26.74 -17.45 -14.47
C LEU A 78 -25.28 -17.46 -14.00
N LEU A 79 -24.44 -18.27 -14.63
CA LEU A 79 -23.02 -18.35 -14.30
C LEU A 79 -22.29 -17.02 -14.52
N SER A 80 -22.57 -16.32 -15.62
CA SER A 80 -21.96 -15.01 -15.87
C SER A 80 -22.43 -13.97 -14.84
N GLY A 81 -23.68 -14.05 -14.38
CA GLY A 81 -24.17 -13.23 -13.27
C GLY A 81 -23.35 -13.39 -12.00
N PHE A 82 -23.08 -14.65 -11.59
CA PHE A 82 -22.20 -14.92 -10.43
C PHE A 82 -20.77 -14.40 -10.64
N ALA A 83 -20.20 -14.58 -11.83
CA ALA A 83 -18.85 -14.12 -12.12
C ALA A 83 -18.75 -12.59 -12.11
N ILE A 84 -19.71 -11.88 -12.71
CA ILE A 84 -19.76 -10.41 -12.71
C ILE A 84 -19.95 -9.88 -11.28
N PHE A 85 -20.85 -10.48 -10.50
CA PHE A 85 -21.03 -10.13 -9.10
C PHE A 85 -19.73 -10.28 -8.31
N GLY A 86 -19.04 -11.42 -8.45
CA GLY A 86 -17.76 -11.64 -7.80
C GLY A 86 -16.67 -10.67 -8.25
N PHE A 87 -16.67 -10.30 -9.53
CA PHE A 87 -15.73 -9.32 -10.07
C PHE A 87 -15.88 -7.96 -9.38
N VAL A 88 -17.11 -7.44 -9.31
CA VAL A 88 -17.42 -6.14 -8.70
C VAL A 88 -17.12 -6.15 -7.21
N VAL A 89 -17.62 -7.16 -6.48
CA VAL A 89 -17.40 -7.27 -5.02
C VAL A 89 -15.90 -7.42 -4.71
N GLY A 90 -15.16 -8.21 -5.50
CA GLY A 90 -13.71 -8.37 -5.35
C GLY A 90 -12.94 -7.05 -5.55
N ALA A 91 -13.35 -6.24 -6.53
CA ALA A 91 -12.77 -4.93 -6.78
C ALA A 91 -13.05 -3.94 -5.63
N ASP A 92 -14.31 -3.85 -5.21
CA ASP A 92 -14.75 -2.92 -4.16
C ASP A 92 -14.11 -3.25 -2.81
N THR A 93 -13.98 -4.55 -2.50
CA THR A 93 -13.36 -4.99 -1.25
C THR A 93 -11.92 -4.51 -1.13
N GLN A 94 -11.14 -4.48 -2.22
CA GLN A 94 -9.75 -3.98 -2.15
C GLN A 94 -9.66 -2.48 -1.96
N LEU A 95 -10.55 -1.70 -2.59
CA LEU A 95 -10.58 -0.26 -2.38
C LEU A 95 -10.87 0.05 -0.92
N LEU A 96 -11.91 -0.59 -0.36
CA LEU A 96 -12.28 -0.43 1.04
C LEU A 96 -11.18 -0.92 2.00
N THR A 97 -10.55 -2.05 1.69
CA THR A 97 -9.47 -2.62 2.53
C THR A 97 -8.23 -1.73 2.51
N HIS A 98 -7.91 -1.12 1.37
CA HIS A 98 -6.78 -0.20 1.27
C HIS A 98 -7.02 1.06 2.10
N GLU A 99 -8.20 1.67 1.99
CA GLU A 99 -8.57 2.83 2.80
C GLU A 99 -8.65 2.48 4.29
N SER A 100 -9.22 1.32 4.65
CA SER A 100 -9.30 0.90 6.06
C SER A 100 -7.92 0.65 6.65
N SER A 101 -7.01 0.06 5.86
CA SER A 101 -5.64 -0.22 6.30
C SER A 101 -4.88 1.07 6.58
N GLN A 102 -5.00 2.07 5.70
CA GLN A 102 -4.39 3.39 5.93
C GLN A 102 -4.93 4.05 7.21
N ARG A 103 -6.25 4.02 7.41
CA ARG A 103 -6.88 4.58 8.63
C ARG A 103 -6.42 3.87 9.91
N ILE A 104 -6.28 2.54 9.88
CA ILE A 104 -5.81 1.75 11.02
C ILE A 104 -4.36 2.10 11.36
N GLU A 105 -3.50 2.20 10.35
CA GLU A 105 -2.10 2.56 10.53
C GLU A 105 -1.94 3.96 11.14
N GLU A 106 -2.64 4.95 10.58
CA GLU A 106 -2.65 6.32 11.12
C GLU A 106 -3.17 6.36 12.56
N ASN A 107 -4.24 5.62 12.86
CA ASN A 107 -4.82 5.59 14.19
C ASN A 107 -3.92 4.86 15.19
N MET A 108 -3.19 3.83 14.76
CA MET A 108 -2.18 3.17 15.58
C MET A 108 -1.02 4.11 15.93
N ILE A 109 -0.53 4.89 14.96
CA ILE A 109 0.52 5.89 15.16
C ILE A 109 0.04 6.94 16.16
N ARG A 110 -1.18 7.47 15.96
CA ARG A 110 -1.80 8.44 16.88
C ARG A 110 -1.98 7.89 18.29
N THR A 111 -2.39 6.62 18.42
CA THR A 111 -2.54 5.96 19.71
C THR A 111 -1.19 5.81 20.42
N ARG A 112 -0.15 5.35 19.70
CA ARG A 112 1.22 5.24 20.25
C ARG A 112 1.77 6.59 20.69
N ALA A 113 1.60 7.62 19.86
CA ALA A 113 2.02 8.98 20.18
C ALA A 113 1.34 9.50 21.45
N ARG A 114 0.02 9.30 21.58
CA ARG A 114 -0.73 9.68 22.79
C ARG A 114 -0.23 8.97 24.04
N THR A 115 0.07 7.67 23.95
CA THR A 115 0.58 6.90 25.08
C THR A 115 1.98 7.39 25.51
N GLU A 116 2.88 7.61 24.57
CA GLU A 116 4.24 8.07 24.88
C GLU A 116 4.30 9.53 25.36
N LEU A 117 3.54 10.43 24.73
CA LEU A 117 3.43 11.83 25.14
C LEU A 117 2.72 11.95 26.49
N GLY A 118 1.67 11.16 26.72
CA GLY A 118 0.99 11.08 28.01
C GLY A 118 1.92 10.61 29.13
N ARG A 119 2.80 9.63 28.86
CA ARG A 119 3.82 9.18 29.82
C ARG A 119 4.85 10.28 30.15
N LYS A 120 5.08 11.21 29.23
CA LYS A 120 5.94 12.40 29.42
C LYS A 120 5.20 13.58 30.06
N GLY A 121 3.89 13.45 30.32
CA GLY A 121 3.05 14.53 30.85
C GLY A 121 2.73 15.63 29.83
N ILE A 122 2.96 15.39 28.54
CA ILE A 122 2.75 16.36 27.47
C ILE A 122 1.36 16.14 26.86
N LEU A 123 0.61 17.23 26.65
CA LEU A 123 -0.68 17.17 25.99
C LEU A 123 -0.49 16.78 24.52
N ALA A 124 -1.09 15.67 24.11
CA ALA A 124 -1.01 15.15 22.74
C ALA A 124 -1.84 15.98 21.75
N SER A 125 -1.35 17.19 21.45
CA SER A 125 -1.85 18.03 20.35
C SER A 125 -1.34 17.51 19.00
N GLU A 126 -2.02 17.85 17.89
CA GLU A 126 -1.58 17.45 16.54
C GLU A 126 -0.15 17.93 16.24
N ALA A 127 0.24 19.11 16.72
CA ALA A 127 1.61 19.63 16.58
C ALA A 127 2.65 18.76 17.31
N GLU A 128 2.31 18.28 18.51
CA GLU A 128 3.22 17.46 19.31
C GLU A 128 3.29 16.01 18.80
N ILE A 129 2.18 15.48 18.27
CA ILE A 129 2.16 14.18 17.58
C ILE A 129 3.05 14.21 16.35
N GLU A 130 3.01 15.30 15.57
CA GLU A 130 3.86 15.47 14.39
C GLU A 130 5.34 15.59 14.77
N LYS A 131 5.66 16.36 15.83
CA LYS A 131 7.02 16.45 16.36
C LYS A 131 7.53 15.09 16.85
N TRP A 132 6.70 14.35 17.59
CA TRP A 132 7.03 12.99 18.04
C TRP A 132 7.26 12.04 16.84
N ARG A 133 6.48 12.18 15.76
CA ARG A 133 6.65 11.39 14.53
C ARG A 133 8.00 11.65 13.90
N GLN A 134 8.39 12.92 13.75
CA GLN A 134 9.69 13.33 13.18
C GLN A 134 10.85 12.83 14.04
N GLU A 135 10.78 13.05 15.37
CA GLU A 135 11.79 12.55 16.31
C GLU A 135 11.94 11.01 16.26
N THR A 136 10.83 10.29 16.05
CA THR A 136 10.83 8.84 15.94
C THR A 136 11.45 8.36 14.64
N ILE A 137 11.16 9.02 13.51
CA ILE A 137 11.77 8.72 12.21
C ILE A 137 13.28 8.99 12.26
N ASP A 138 13.69 10.13 12.83
CA ASP A 138 15.11 10.47 12.98
C ASP A 138 15.85 9.49 13.87
N ARG A 139 15.21 9.04 14.95
CA ARG A 139 15.76 8.00 15.83
C ARG A 139 15.97 6.69 15.08
N LEU A 140 14.96 6.22 14.35
CA LEU A 140 15.04 4.99 13.55
C LEU A 140 16.13 5.09 12.47
N ASN A 141 16.24 6.21 11.78
CA ASN A 141 17.27 6.44 10.77
C ASN A 141 18.69 6.44 11.37
N ARG A 142 18.88 7.01 12.56
CA ARG A 142 20.16 6.97 13.29
C ARG A 142 20.51 5.57 13.78
N GLU A 143 19.53 4.82 14.27
CA GLU A 143 19.73 3.43 14.68
C GLU A 143 20.10 2.54 13.48
N GLN A 144 19.48 2.74 12.32
CA GLN A 144 19.82 2.02 11.09
C GLN A 144 21.20 2.41 10.52
N GLY A 145 21.52 3.71 10.49
CA GLY A 145 22.84 4.19 10.06
C GLY A 145 23.96 3.76 11.01
N GLY A 146 23.69 3.76 12.32
CA GLY A 146 24.59 3.27 13.36
C GLY A 146 24.77 1.76 13.32
N ALA A 147 23.71 0.99 13.08
CA ALA A 147 23.79 -0.46 12.90
C ALA A 147 24.55 -0.84 11.62
N ALA A 148 24.38 -0.09 10.53
CA ALA A 148 25.16 -0.28 9.30
C ALA A 148 26.65 0.05 9.51
N ALA A 149 26.96 1.12 10.25
CA ALA A 149 28.34 1.48 10.61
C ALA A 149 28.98 0.45 11.58
N ALA A 150 28.22 -0.06 12.55
CA ALA A 150 28.68 -1.10 13.48
C ALA A 150 28.85 -2.47 12.79
N ALA A 151 27.99 -2.80 11.82
CA ALA A 151 28.16 -3.98 10.98
C ALA A 151 29.42 -3.87 10.10
N ALA A 152 29.67 -2.69 9.52
CA ALA A 152 30.88 -2.42 8.74
C ALA A 152 32.17 -2.49 9.57
N SER A 153 32.15 -2.00 10.82
CA SER A 153 33.32 -2.07 11.71
C SER A 153 33.60 -3.51 12.18
N HIS A 154 32.56 -4.31 12.47
CA HIS A 154 32.73 -5.73 12.77
C HIS A 154 33.22 -6.55 11.57
N GLN A 155 32.79 -6.19 10.35
CA GLN A 155 33.26 -6.86 9.14
C GLN A 155 34.72 -6.49 8.84
N ALA A 156 35.12 -5.24 9.06
CA ALA A 156 36.51 -4.80 8.94
C ALA A 156 37.44 -5.47 9.97
N SER A 157 37.01 -5.60 11.24
CA SER A 157 37.80 -6.29 12.26
C SER A 157 37.96 -7.78 11.94
N ASN A 158 36.91 -8.43 11.46
CA ASN A 158 36.95 -9.86 11.14
C ASN A 158 37.86 -10.17 9.93
N SER A 159 37.82 -9.32 8.89
CA SER A 159 38.73 -9.42 7.74
C SER A 159 40.20 -9.16 8.12
N SER A 160 40.43 -8.28 9.10
CA SER A 160 41.78 -8.01 9.62
C SER A 160 42.36 -9.22 10.34
N HIS A 161 41.54 -9.95 11.11
CA HIS A 161 41.98 -11.19 11.77
C HIS A 161 42.18 -12.37 10.82
N GLN A 162 41.52 -12.36 9.65
CA GLN A 162 41.63 -13.43 8.67
C GLN A 162 42.93 -13.32 7.85
N ASN A 163 43.34 -12.11 7.45
CA ASN A 163 44.60 -11.88 6.74
C ASN A 163 45.85 -12.17 7.59
N VAL A 164 45.80 -11.87 8.90
CA VAL A 164 46.92 -12.14 9.82
C VAL A 164 47.19 -13.65 9.98
N ASN A 165 46.19 -14.51 9.76
CA ASN A 165 46.33 -15.96 9.81
C ASN A 165 46.83 -16.58 8.50
N GLU A 166 46.72 -15.88 7.36
CA GLU A 166 47.25 -16.33 6.07
C GLU A 166 48.75 -15.99 5.93
N ASP A 167 49.20 -14.85 6.45
CA ASP A 167 50.62 -14.43 6.41
C ASP A 167 51.54 -15.22 7.37
N ALA A 168 50.98 -16.08 8.22
CA ALA A 168 51.71 -16.90 9.20
C ALA A 168 51.90 -18.38 8.78
N ARG A 169 51.57 -18.73 7.53
CA ARG A 169 51.76 -20.06 6.93
C ARG A 169 52.79 -20.03 5.80
#